data_AF-A0A7I8J4S2-F1
#
_entry.id   AF-A0A7I8J4S2-F1
#
_cell.length_a   1.000
_cell.length_b   1.000
_cell.length_c   1.000
_cell.angle_alpha   90.00
_cell.angle_beta   90.00
_cell.angle_gamma   90.00
#
_symmetry.space_group_name_H-M   'P 1'
#
loop_
_entity.id
_entity.type
_entity.pdbx_description
1 polymer ?
#
loop_
_entity_poly.entity_id
_entity_poly.type
_entity_poly.pdbx_seq_one_letter_code
_entity_poly.pdbx_strand_id
1 'polypeptide(L)'
;MAAAGALRRSFVLILALSLLCLHAAESRTVVPNLCHLPRRARPRNNCNIQCLIYDPVCGVNGVTYGCGCVEANCHAVRVVKLGAC
;
A
#
# COMPACT_ATOMS: atom_id res chain seq x y z
N MET A 1 -50.29 19.34 7.67
CA MET A 1 -49.53 18.50 6.71
C MET A 1 -48.08 18.99 6.51
N ALA A 2 -47.42 19.55 7.54
CA ALA A 2 -46.07 20.15 7.40
C ALA A 2 -44.94 19.36 8.11
N ALA A 3 -45.27 18.44 9.02
CA ALA A 3 -44.29 17.70 9.83
C ALA A 3 -43.59 16.56 9.08
N ALA A 4 -44.26 15.96 8.08
CA ALA A 4 -43.69 14.86 7.29
C ALA A 4 -42.54 15.29 6.36
N GLY A 5 -42.51 16.57 5.97
CA GLY A 5 -41.47 17.13 5.09
C GLY A 5 -40.13 17.35 5.82
N ALA A 6 -40.17 17.70 7.10
CA ALA A 6 -38.96 17.91 7.91
C ALA A 6 -38.24 16.60 8.21
N LEU A 7 -38.99 15.54 8.56
CA LEU A 7 -38.43 14.21 8.82
C LEU A 7 -37.80 13.60 7.56
N ARG A 8 -38.43 13.81 6.40
CA ARG A 8 -37.92 13.38 5.09
C ARG A 8 -36.67 14.16 4.66
N ARG A 9 -36.58 15.45 5.00
CA ARG A 9 -35.38 16.28 4.78
C ARG A 9 -34.21 15.88 5.68
N SER A 10 -34.47 15.60 6.96
CA SER A 10 -33.46 15.09 7.88
C SER A 10 -32.91 13.72 7.45
N PHE A 11 -33.77 12.80 6.99
CA PHE A 11 -33.32 11.48 6.51
C PHE A 11 -32.47 11.58 5.23
N VAL A 12 -32.84 12.48 4.31
CA VAL A 12 -32.06 12.74 3.09
C VAL A 12 -30.70 13.35 3.41
N LEU A 13 -30.62 14.28 4.38
CA LEU A 13 -29.35 14.86 4.83
C LEU A 13 -28.44 13.81 5.49
N ILE A 14 -28.99 12.92 6.33
CA ILE A 14 -28.22 11.85 6.99
C ILE A 14 -27.68 10.84 5.95
N LEU A 15 -28.50 10.44 4.97
CA LEU A 15 -28.06 9.58 3.87
C LEU A 15 -27.00 10.25 3.00
N ALA A 16 -27.15 11.54 2.69
CA ALA A 16 -26.16 12.29 1.92
C ALA A 16 -24.81 12.41 2.66
N LEU A 17 -24.84 12.71 3.96
CA LEU A 17 -23.64 12.82 4.79
C LEU A 17 -22.95 11.46 4.96
N SER A 18 -23.70 10.38 5.21
CA SER A 18 -23.12 9.04 5.33
C SER A 18 -22.52 8.53 4.02
N LEU A 19 -23.17 8.77 2.88
CA LEU A 19 -22.61 8.48 1.56
C LEU A 19 -21.35 9.31 1.29
N LEU A 20 -21.33 10.60 1.64
CA LEU A 20 -20.16 11.45 1.49
C LEU A 20 -18.98 10.97 2.36
N CYS A 21 -19.25 10.57 3.60
CA CYS A 21 -18.25 9.96 4.49
C CYS A 21 -17.71 8.63 3.92
N LEU A 22 -18.56 7.81 3.31
CA LEU A 22 -18.14 6.54 2.71
C LEU A 22 -17.22 6.76 1.49
N HIS A 23 -17.47 7.79 0.67
CA HIS A 23 -16.60 8.15 -0.45
C HIS A 23 -15.27 8.77 0.03
N ALA A 24 -15.28 9.54 1.12
CA ALA A 24 -14.05 10.07 1.73
C ALA A 24 -13.17 8.99 2.38
N ALA A 25 -13.75 7.84 2.74
CA ALA A 25 -13.03 6.72 3.33
C ALA A 25 -12.25 5.86 2.32
N GLU A 26 -12.47 6.03 1.01
CA GLU A 26 -11.73 5.29 -0.03
C GLU A 26 -10.39 5.97 -0.34
N SER A 27 -9.54 6.13 0.68
CA SER A 27 -8.10 6.26 0.46
C SER A 27 -7.47 4.94 0.86
N ARG A 28 -7.65 3.93 0.00
CA ARG A 28 -6.82 2.73 0.08
C ARG A 28 -5.40 3.21 -0.11
N THR A 29 -4.61 3.15 0.97
CA THR A 29 -3.16 3.33 0.98
C THR A 29 -2.53 2.24 0.11
N VAL A 30 -2.66 2.36 -1.21
CA VAL A 30 -1.81 1.64 -2.14
C VAL A 30 -0.46 2.30 -2.01
N VAL A 31 0.30 1.92 -0.98
CA VAL A 31 1.71 2.30 -0.91
C VAL A 31 2.35 1.67 -2.14
N PRO A 32 2.80 2.48 -3.11
CA PRO A 32 3.32 1.96 -4.35
C PRO A 32 4.60 1.19 -4.06
N ASN A 33 4.78 0.05 -4.74
CA ASN A 33 6.07 -0.62 -4.77
C ASN A 33 7.05 0.23 -5.56
N LEU A 34 8.09 0.73 -4.90
CA LEU A 34 9.14 1.49 -5.56
C LEU A 34 10.03 0.61 -6.46
N CYS A 35 9.99 -0.70 -6.26
CA CYS A 35 10.71 -1.66 -7.09
C CYS A 35 9.82 -2.15 -8.25
N HIS A 36 10.22 -1.84 -9.48
CA HIS A 36 9.70 -2.47 -10.68
C HIS A 36 10.71 -3.51 -11.17
N LEU A 37 10.50 -4.78 -10.80
CA LEU A 37 11.28 -5.90 -11.35
C LEU A 37 10.41 -6.72 -12.30
N PRO A 38 10.95 -7.16 -13.46
CA PRO A 38 10.23 -8.07 -14.34
C PRO A 38 9.96 -9.39 -13.62
N ARG A 39 8.72 -9.89 -13.71
CA ARG A 39 8.15 -11.07 -13.02
C ARG A 39 8.89 -12.42 -13.19
N ARG A 40 10.08 -12.47 -13.79
CA ARG A 40 10.85 -13.70 -14.06
C ARG A 40 11.87 -14.06 -12.97
N ALA A 41 11.98 -13.29 -11.89
CA ALA A 41 12.73 -13.71 -10.71
C ALA A 41 11.87 -14.66 -9.86
N ARG A 42 11.75 -15.93 -10.30
CA ARG A 42 11.20 -16.99 -9.44
C ARG A 42 12.12 -17.12 -8.22
N PRO A 43 11.59 -17.17 -6.99
CA PRO A 43 12.44 -17.40 -5.83
C PRO A 43 12.99 -18.81 -5.94
N ARG A 44 14.32 -18.93 -5.97
CA ARG A 44 14.95 -20.15 -5.48
C ARG A 44 14.66 -20.19 -3.99
N ASN A 45 14.48 -21.40 -3.47
CA ASN A 45 14.01 -21.73 -2.13
C ASN A 45 14.85 -21.07 -1.00
N ASN A 46 15.96 -20.45 -1.36
CA ASN A 46 16.83 -19.69 -0.47
C ASN A 46 17.20 -18.36 -1.15
N CYS A 47 16.84 -17.23 -0.53
CA CYS A 47 17.22 -15.88 -0.96
C CYS A 47 18.65 -15.53 -0.58
N ASN A 48 19.60 -16.41 -0.88
CA ASN A 48 21.02 -16.13 -0.68
C ASN A 48 21.53 -15.32 -1.88
N ILE A 49 21.29 -14.01 -1.86
CA ILE A 49 21.74 -13.09 -2.90
C ILE A 49 23.12 -12.56 -2.50
N GLN A 50 24.11 -12.77 -3.37
CA GLN A 50 25.41 -12.13 -3.24
C GLN A 50 25.44 -10.87 -4.11
N CYS A 51 25.34 -9.69 -3.49
CA CYS A 51 25.51 -8.42 -4.18
C CYS A 51 26.96 -7.92 -4.09
N LEU A 52 27.45 -7.36 -5.21
CA LEU A 52 28.78 -6.73 -5.29
C LEU A 52 28.76 -5.27 -4.81
N ILE A 53 27.59 -4.64 -4.82
CA ILE A 53 27.37 -3.24 -4.47
C ILE A 53 26.25 -3.19 -3.44
N TYR A 54 26.46 -2.41 -2.38
CA TYR A 54 25.44 -2.12 -1.38
C TYR A 54 24.47 -1.06 -1.93
N ASP A 55 23.22 -1.44 -2.13
CA ASP A 55 22.14 -0.60 -2.66
C ASP A 55 20.87 -0.81 -1.83
N PRO A 56 20.82 -0.28 -0.60
CA PRO A 56 19.81 -0.67 0.37
C PRO A 56 18.41 -0.14 0.00
N VAL A 57 17.38 -0.92 0.34
CA VAL A 57 15.97 -0.50 0.27
C VAL A 57 15.23 -0.89 1.55
N CYS A 58 14.18 -0.14 1.90
CA CYS A 58 13.35 -0.41 3.06
C CYS A 58 12.03 -1.07 2.66
N GLY A 59 11.80 -2.27 3.19
CA GLY A 59 10.58 -3.03 2.97
C GLY A 59 9.40 -2.50 3.80
N VAL A 60 8.17 -2.85 3.39
CA VAL A 60 6.94 -2.63 4.19
C VAL A 60 7.03 -3.22 5.60
N ASN A 61 7.89 -4.22 5.79
CA ASN A 61 8.12 -4.91 7.06
C ASN A 61 9.16 -4.23 7.96
N GLY A 62 9.68 -3.06 7.59
CA GLY A 62 10.70 -2.34 8.36
C GLY A 62 12.09 -2.98 8.32
N VAL A 63 12.34 -3.89 7.38
CA VAL A 63 13.65 -4.53 7.19
C VAL A 63 14.39 -3.87 6.02
N THR A 64 15.68 -3.59 6.24
CA THR A 64 16.60 -3.15 5.19
C THR A 64 17.09 -4.35 4.37
N TYR A 65 16.89 -4.30 3.06
CA TYR A 65 17.43 -5.26 2.10
C TYR A 65 18.65 -4.63 1.42
N GLY A 66 19.85 -5.08 1.78
CA GLY A 66 21.12 -4.47 1.40
C GLY A 66 21.50 -4.65 -0.07
N CYS A 67 20.99 -5.70 -0.70
CA CYS A 67 21.14 -5.93 -2.14
C CYS A 67 19.98 -5.30 -2.96
N GLY A 68 19.14 -4.50 -2.33
CA GLY A 68 18.13 -3.68 -3.00
C GLY A 68 16.89 -4.46 -3.42
N CYS A 69 16.28 -4.01 -4.52
CA CYS A 69 15.00 -4.53 -5.00
C CYS A 69 15.00 -6.03 -5.28
N VAL A 70 16.13 -6.60 -5.72
CA VAL A 70 16.21 -8.03 -6.07
C VAL A 70 16.07 -8.93 -4.85
N GLU A 71 16.61 -8.50 -3.72
CA GLU A 71 16.54 -9.21 -2.44
C GLU A 71 15.17 -9.05 -1.81
N ALA A 72 14.66 -7.82 -1.73
CA ALA A 72 13.31 -7.56 -1.26
C ALA A 72 12.27 -8.38 -2.05
N ASN A 73 12.38 -8.43 -3.39
CA ASN A 73 11.47 -9.21 -4.22
C ASN A 73 11.63 -10.73 -4.05
N CYS A 74 12.85 -11.23 -3.83
CA CYS A 74 13.06 -12.65 -3.51
C CYS A 74 12.30 -13.05 -2.24
N HIS A 75 12.32 -12.19 -1.23
CA HIS A 75 11.56 -12.35 0.02
C HIS A 75 10.06 -12.01 -0.11
N ALA A 76 9.57 -11.76 -1.34
CA ALA A 76 8.21 -11.31 -1.62
C ALA A 76 7.81 -10.05 -0.83
N VAL A 77 8.78 -9.19 -0.53
CA VAL A 77 8.60 -7.96 0.22
C VAL A 77 8.53 -6.75 -0.70
N ARG A 78 7.46 -5.98 -0.48
CA ARG A 78 7.20 -4.69 -1.10
C ARG A 78 8.14 -3.61 -0.55
N VAL A 79 8.73 -2.80 -1.43
CA VAL A 79 9.62 -1.70 -1.03
C VAL A 79 8.87 -0.39 -0.97
N VAL A 80 9.01 0.32 0.17
CA VAL A 80 8.30 1.58 0.48
C VAL A 80 9.20 2.81 0.60
N LYS A 81 10.52 2.61 0.67
CA LYS A 81 11.51 3.68 0.69
C LYS A 81 12.80 3.18 0.03
N LEU A 82 13.44 4.04 -0.77
CA LEU A 82 14.80 3.83 -1.27
C LEU A 82 15.80 4.18 -0.15
N GLY A 83 16.86 3.40 0.00
CA GLY A 83 17.76 3.47 1.15
C GLY A 83 17.33 2.55 2.29
N ALA A 84 18.18 2.46 3.32
CA ALA A 84 17.88 1.69 4.52
C ALA A 84 16.61 2.21 5.24
N CYS A 85 15.96 1.32 5.99
CA CYS A 85 15.08 1.73 7.08
C CYS A 85 15.95 2.50 8.10
#